data_AF-A0A1M6VIU0-F1
#
_entry.id   AF-A0A1M6VIU0-F1
#
_cell.length_a   1.000
_cell.length_b   1.000
_cell.length_c   1.000
_cell.angle_alpha   90.00
_cell.angle_beta   90.00
_cell.angle_gamma   90.00
#
_symmetry.space_group_name_H-M   'P 1'
#
loop_
_entity.id
_entity.type
_entity.pdbx_description
1 polymer ?
#
loop_
_entity_poly.entity_id
_entity_poly.type
_entity_poly.pdbx_seq_one_letter_code
_entity_poly.pdbx_strand_id
1 'polypeptide(L)'
;MSLTKCSNRLVSALIEALMFGAKHGHIEQSERLLAALHVLRPDFVELHAYDAWLMIRRRDFAEAVRLLRPLEQRTLRGSFGPYVAALLAVSLCGLDDPAWRVYANEVATRNEDPDSVELVMTLMGKQGSAAKPAAEVQIDRGELQKLMQHRHLRA
;
A
#
# COMPACT_ATOMS: atom_id res chain seq x y z
N MET A 1 -27.04 18.49 -1.84
CA MET A 1 -26.99 17.13 -2.44
C MET A 1 -26.08 16.28 -1.59
N SER A 2 -26.56 15.15 -1.06
CA SER A 2 -25.71 14.23 -0.30
C SER A 2 -24.90 13.36 -1.26
N LEU A 3 -23.62 13.69 -1.45
CA LEU A 3 -22.68 12.93 -2.29
C LEU A 3 -22.36 11.53 -1.71
N THR A 4 -22.82 11.22 -0.51
CA THR A 4 -22.52 9.95 0.18
C THR A 4 -23.35 8.76 -0.32
N LYS A 5 -24.38 9.00 -1.15
CA LYS A 5 -25.24 7.97 -1.76
C LYS A 5 -24.74 7.49 -3.13
N CYS A 6 -23.43 7.37 -3.35
CA CYS A 6 -22.90 6.75 -4.57
C CYS A 6 -23.15 5.24 -4.62
N SER A 7 -23.31 4.64 -5.80
CA SER A 7 -23.44 3.19 -5.94
C SER A 7 -22.11 2.48 -5.69
N ASN A 8 -22.14 1.25 -5.17
CA ASN A 8 -20.92 0.46 -4.96
C ASN A 8 -20.17 0.19 -6.27
N ARG A 9 -20.89 0.03 -7.39
CA ARG A 9 -20.29 -0.14 -8.72
C ARG A 9 -19.43 1.05 -9.13
N LEU A 10 -19.93 2.27 -8.90
CA LEU A 10 -19.16 3.48 -9.21
C LEU A 10 -17.91 3.56 -8.32
N VAL A 11 -18.05 3.31 -7.02
CA VAL A 11 -16.90 3.34 -6.08
C VAL A 11 -15.85 2.31 -6.48
N SER A 12 -16.24 1.08 -6.82
CA SER A 12 -15.31 0.07 -7.32
C SER A 12 -14.58 0.51 -8.59
N ALA A 13 -15.30 1.05 -9.58
CA ALA A 13 -14.69 1.56 -10.81
C ALA A 13 -13.72 2.73 -10.56
N LEU A 14 -14.04 3.62 -9.61
CA LEU A 14 -13.13 4.71 -9.22
C LEU A 14 -11.89 4.19 -8.48
N ILE A 15 -12.00 3.15 -7.66
CA ILE A 15 -10.84 2.50 -7.03
C ILE A 15 -9.97 1.82 -8.09
N GLU A 16 -10.56 1.15 -9.08
CA GLU A 16 -9.81 0.56 -10.20
C GLU A 16 -9.08 1.64 -11.01
N ALA A 17 -9.75 2.74 -11.32
CA ALA A 17 -9.15 3.88 -12.01
C ALA A 17 -8.02 4.53 -11.20
N LEU A 18 -8.19 4.63 -9.87
CA LEU A 18 -7.14 5.08 -8.94
C LEU A 18 -5.91 4.19 -9.04
N MET A 19 -6.10 2.88 -8.94
CA MET A 19 -5.01 1.90 -9.02
C MET A 19 -4.31 1.95 -10.38
N PHE A 20 -5.09 2.06 -11.46
CA PHE A 20 -4.54 2.20 -12.82
C PHE A 20 -3.73 3.48 -12.98
N GLY A 21 -4.25 4.63 -12.53
CA GLY A 21 -3.57 5.91 -12.61
C GLY A 21 -2.23 5.89 -11.87
N ALA A 22 -2.25 5.42 -10.63
CA ALA A 22 -1.05 5.38 -9.81
C ALA A 22 -0.03 4.35 -10.33
N LYS A 23 -0.49 3.26 -10.97
CA LYS A 23 0.35 2.29 -11.68
C LYS A 23 1.13 2.91 -12.85
N HIS A 24 0.50 3.81 -13.61
CA HIS A 24 1.08 4.45 -14.80
C HIS A 24 1.78 5.80 -14.51
N GLY A 25 1.94 6.14 -13.23
CA GLY A 25 2.65 7.36 -12.83
C GLY A 25 1.79 8.62 -12.78
N HIS A 26 0.47 8.50 -12.94
CA HIS A 26 -0.50 9.59 -12.77
C HIS A 26 -0.82 9.82 -11.29
N ILE A 27 0.22 10.10 -10.48
CA ILE A 27 0.12 10.19 -9.02
C ILE A 27 -0.82 11.32 -8.59
N GLU A 28 -0.70 12.50 -9.20
CA GLU A 28 -1.52 13.66 -8.85
C GLU A 28 -3.02 13.46 -9.19
N GLN A 29 -3.32 12.81 -10.33
CA GLN A 29 -4.68 12.45 -10.71
C GLN A 29 -5.27 11.41 -9.76
N SER A 30 -4.42 10.47 -9.33
CA SER A 30 -4.78 9.43 -8.35
C SER A 30 -5.08 10.04 -6.98
N GLU A 31 -4.28 11.00 -6.52
CA GLU A 31 -4.54 11.74 -5.28
C GLU A 31 -5.88 12.49 -5.31
N ARG A 32 -6.17 13.20 -6.41
CA ARG A 32 -7.46 13.88 -6.59
C ARG A 32 -8.64 12.90 -6.58
N LEU A 33 -8.48 11.74 -7.22
CA LEU A 33 -9.49 10.71 -7.26
C LEU A 33 -9.72 10.06 -5.88
N LEU A 34 -8.65 9.83 -5.12
CA LEU A 34 -8.75 9.32 -3.75
C LEU A 34 -9.42 10.33 -2.81
N ALA A 35 -9.11 11.62 -2.94
CA ALA A 35 -9.80 12.68 -2.20
C ALA A 35 -11.31 12.69 -2.50
N ALA A 36 -11.70 12.49 -3.77
CA ALA A 36 -13.11 12.34 -4.12
C ALA A 36 -13.74 11.09 -3.48
N LEU A 37 -13.04 9.95 -3.49
CA LEU A 37 -13.51 8.71 -2.87
C LEU A 37 -13.79 8.86 -1.37
N HIS A 38 -12.96 9.61 -0.63
CA HIS A 38 -13.20 9.94 0.78
C HIS A 38 -14.50 10.72 0.99
N VAL A 39 -14.83 11.66 0.10
CA VAL A 39 -16.10 12.40 0.16
C VAL A 39 -17.29 11.49 -0.16
N LEU A 40 -17.13 10.55 -1.10
CA LEU A 40 -18.18 9.62 -1.50
C LEU A 40 -18.42 8.50 -0.47
N ARG A 41 -17.41 8.16 0.32
CA ARG A 41 -17.40 7.06 1.29
C ARG A 41 -16.64 7.42 2.57
N PRO A 42 -17.17 8.35 3.38
CA PRO A 42 -16.51 8.79 4.61
C PRO A 42 -16.31 7.67 5.64
N ASP A 43 -17.19 6.67 5.65
CA ASP A 43 -17.13 5.55 6.59
C ASP A 43 -16.20 4.41 6.13
N PHE A 44 -15.62 4.50 4.92
CA PHE A 44 -14.77 3.46 4.37
C PHE A 44 -13.30 3.70 4.72
N VAL A 45 -12.98 3.36 5.96
CA VAL A 45 -11.69 3.65 6.60
C VAL A 45 -10.51 2.97 5.92
N GLU A 46 -10.74 1.86 5.23
CA GLU A 46 -9.73 1.14 4.45
C GLU A 46 -9.17 1.97 3.29
N LEU A 47 -9.85 3.05 2.85
CA LEU A 47 -9.31 3.99 1.86
C LEU A 47 -7.99 4.63 2.30
N HIS A 48 -7.76 4.76 3.62
CA HIS A 48 -6.52 5.30 4.15
C HIS A 48 -5.30 4.40 3.87
N ALA A 49 -5.50 3.11 3.54
CA ALA A 49 -4.41 2.27 3.06
C ALA A 49 -3.88 2.76 1.69
N TYR A 50 -4.76 3.31 0.84
CA TYR A 50 -4.35 3.90 -0.45
C TYR A 50 -3.67 5.26 -0.27
N ASP A 51 -4.05 6.04 0.74
CA ASP A 51 -3.33 7.28 1.07
C ASP A 51 -1.90 6.97 1.48
N ALA A 52 -1.71 6.00 2.38
CA ALA A 52 -0.39 5.53 2.80
C ALA A 52 0.42 4.97 1.62
N TRP A 53 -0.23 4.26 0.71
CA TRP A 53 0.42 3.80 -0.51
C TRP A 53 0.94 4.97 -1.37
N LEU A 54 0.15 6.03 -1.58
CA LEU A 54 0.59 7.21 -2.31
C LEU A 54 1.74 7.95 -1.59
N MET A 55 1.74 7.98 -0.25
CA MET A 55 2.86 8.50 0.55
C MET A 55 4.15 7.70 0.31
N ILE A 56 4.07 6.36 0.36
CA ILE A 56 5.21 5.46 0.05
C ILE A 56 5.75 5.74 -1.36
N ARG A 57 4.86 5.95 -2.34
CA ARG A 57 5.25 6.28 -3.73
C ARG A 57 5.98 7.62 -3.84
N ARG A 58 5.74 8.55 -2.91
CA ARG A 58 6.45 9.84 -2.77
C ARG A 58 7.67 9.76 -1.85
N ARG A 59 8.02 8.56 -1.34
CA ARG A 59 9.06 8.31 -0.33
C ARG A 59 8.80 8.98 1.03
N ASP A 60 7.54 9.33 1.30
CA ASP A 60 7.12 9.84 2.60
C ASP A 60 6.75 8.67 3.52
N PHE A 61 7.76 7.91 3.91
CA PHE A 61 7.59 6.69 4.69
C PHE A 61 7.17 6.98 6.14
N ALA A 62 7.63 8.09 6.72
CA ALA A 62 7.30 8.48 8.08
C ALA A 62 5.80 8.77 8.24
N GLU A 63 5.23 9.54 7.30
CA GLU A 63 3.81 9.85 7.32
C GLU A 63 2.96 8.61 6.99
N ALA A 64 3.44 7.74 6.10
CA ALA A 64 2.79 6.46 5.83
C ALA A 64 2.70 5.59 7.10
N VAL A 65 3.78 5.47 7.88
CA VAL A 65 3.75 4.74 9.16
C VAL A 65 2.75 5.39 10.12
N ARG A 66 2.76 6.72 10.26
CA ARG A 66 1.86 7.45 11.15
C ARG A 66 0.39 7.17 10.80
N LEU A 67 0.06 7.07 9.52
CA LEU A 67 -1.28 6.77 9.04
C LEU A 67 -1.66 5.28 9.19
N LEU A 68 -0.72 4.37 8.96
CA LEU A 68 -0.96 2.92 8.98
C LEU A 68 -1.09 2.34 10.40
N ARG A 69 -0.40 2.92 11.40
CA ARG A 69 -0.43 2.42 12.79
C ARG A 69 -1.84 2.37 13.40
N PRO A 70 -2.68 3.43 13.28
CA PRO A 70 -4.07 3.34 13.72
C PRO A 70 -4.91 2.34 12.91
N LEU A 71 -4.59 2.10 11.64
CA LEU A 71 -5.32 1.15 10.78
C LEU A 71 -5.02 -0.30 11.17
N GLU A 72 -3.76 -0.60 11.49
CA GLU A 72 -3.30 -1.91 11.97
C GLU A 72 -4.08 -2.37 13.22
N GLN A 73 -4.37 -1.45 14.13
CA GLN A 73 -5.06 -1.75 15.39
C GLN A 73 -6.57 -2.00 15.22
N ARG A 74 -7.10 -1.87 14.00
CA ARG A 74 -8.52 -2.01 13.71
C ARG A 74 -8.81 -3.34 13.03
N THR A 75 -10.01 -3.85 13.25
CA THR A 75 -10.55 -4.93 12.43
C THR A 75 -10.95 -4.36 11.07
N LEU A 76 -10.11 -4.58 10.06
CA LEU A 76 -10.36 -4.16 8.68
C LEU A 76 -11.12 -5.24 7.91
N ARG A 77 -11.85 -4.84 6.88
CA ARG A 77 -12.61 -5.77 6.03
C ARG A 77 -11.68 -6.52 5.07
N GLY A 78 -11.98 -7.80 4.82
CA GLY A 78 -11.33 -8.59 3.78
C GLY A 78 -9.80 -8.63 3.91
N SER A 79 -9.09 -8.49 2.79
CA SER A 79 -7.62 -8.56 2.74
C SER A 79 -6.90 -7.27 3.12
N PHE A 80 -7.60 -6.26 3.65
CA PHE A 80 -6.95 -5.00 4.04
C PHE A 80 -6.01 -5.13 5.25
N GLY A 81 -6.25 -6.10 6.15
CA GLY A 81 -5.35 -6.37 7.28
C GLY A 81 -3.93 -6.74 6.82
N PRO A 82 -3.77 -7.83 6.05
CA PRO A 82 -2.49 -8.19 5.43
C PRO A 82 -1.87 -7.08 4.59
N TYR A 83 -2.71 -6.33 3.85
CA TYR A 83 -2.23 -5.23 3.03
C TYR A 83 -1.64 -4.09 3.85
N VAL A 84 -2.29 -3.68 4.94
CA VAL A 84 -1.78 -2.66 5.87
C VAL A 84 -0.47 -3.12 6.51
N ALA A 85 -0.38 -4.39 6.94
CA ALA A 85 0.86 -4.94 7.49
C ALA A 85 2.01 -4.95 6.46
N ALA A 86 1.72 -5.29 5.20
CA ALA A 86 2.71 -5.23 4.12
C ALA A 86 3.17 -3.79 3.83
N LEU A 87 2.27 -2.81 3.83
CA LEU A 87 2.62 -1.40 3.68
C LEU A 87 3.44 -0.87 4.86
N LEU A 88 3.17 -1.35 6.09
CA LEU A 88 4.00 -1.05 7.26
C LEU A 88 5.41 -1.61 7.09
N ALA A 89 5.54 -2.86 6.63
CA ALA A 89 6.84 -3.46 6.34
C ALA A 89 7.62 -2.62 5.31
N VAL A 90 6.99 -2.23 4.20
CA VAL A 90 7.63 -1.40 3.17
C VAL A 90 8.05 -0.04 3.73
N SER A 91 7.18 0.62 4.49
CA SER A 91 7.46 1.95 5.05
C SER A 91 8.59 1.91 6.08
N LEU A 92 8.55 0.95 7.02
CA LEU A 92 9.60 0.77 8.03
C LEU A 92 10.94 0.39 7.38
N CYS A 93 10.93 -0.43 6.34
CA CYS A 93 12.14 -0.72 5.58
C CYS A 93 12.70 0.53 4.88
N GLY A 94 11.84 1.40 4.36
CA GLY A 94 12.25 2.68 3.78
C GLY A 94 12.83 3.68 4.80
N LEU A 95 12.58 3.46 6.10
CA LEU A 95 13.13 4.20 7.23
C LEU A 95 14.33 3.50 7.89
N ASP A 96 14.81 2.40 7.32
CA ASP A 96 15.85 1.53 7.90
C ASP A 96 15.51 0.99 9.32
N ASP A 97 14.21 0.93 9.68
CA ASP A 97 13.75 0.43 10.97
C ASP A 97 13.62 -1.11 10.96
N PRO A 98 14.42 -1.86 11.74
CA PRO A 98 14.43 -3.32 11.71
C PRO A 98 13.10 -3.98 12.08
N ALA A 99 12.16 -3.26 12.71
CA ALA A 99 10.82 -3.74 12.99
C ALA A 99 10.04 -4.15 11.73
N TRP A 100 10.45 -3.66 10.55
CA TRP A 100 9.85 -4.06 9.27
C TRP A 100 9.82 -5.59 9.06
N ARG A 101 10.81 -6.32 9.60
CA ARG A 101 10.91 -7.78 9.47
C ARG A 101 9.81 -8.51 10.21
N VAL A 102 9.32 -7.97 11.33
CA VAL A 102 8.21 -8.56 12.08
C VAL A 102 6.97 -8.58 11.20
N TYR A 103 6.64 -7.44 10.60
CA TYR A 103 5.51 -7.30 9.67
C TYR A 103 5.67 -8.15 8.41
N ALA A 104 6.85 -8.14 7.79
CA ALA A 104 7.10 -8.94 6.60
C ALA A 104 6.91 -10.45 6.87
N ASN A 105 7.46 -10.94 7.98
CA ASN A 105 7.33 -12.34 8.38
C ASN A 105 5.90 -12.70 8.77
N GLU A 106 5.17 -11.81 9.44
CA GLU A 106 3.77 -12.03 9.80
C GLU A 106 2.91 -12.23 8.55
N VAL A 107 3.02 -11.32 7.56
CA VAL A 107 2.28 -11.41 6.29
C VAL A 107 2.66 -12.69 5.53
N ALA A 108 3.95 -12.99 5.42
CA ALA A 108 4.44 -14.18 4.76
C ALA A 108 3.96 -15.48 5.42
N THR A 109 3.92 -15.52 6.76
CA THR A 109 3.53 -16.70 7.53
C THR A 109 2.03 -16.93 7.47
N ARG A 110 1.23 -15.87 7.61
CA ARG A 110 -0.24 -15.98 7.56
C ARG A 110 -0.74 -16.32 6.17
N ASN A 111 -0.08 -15.83 5.13
CA ASN A 111 -0.39 -16.13 3.73
C ASN A 111 -1.88 -15.91 3.37
N GLU A 112 -2.48 -14.86 3.94
CA GLU A 112 -3.92 -14.55 3.81
C GLU A 112 -4.26 -13.77 2.54
N ASP A 113 -3.30 -13.02 1.99
CA ASP A 113 -3.46 -12.20 0.80
C ASP A 113 -2.24 -12.39 -0.12
N PRO A 114 -2.39 -13.06 -1.28
CA PRO A 114 -1.27 -13.38 -2.17
C PRO A 114 -0.48 -12.14 -2.62
N ASP A 115 -1.15 -11.01 -2.85
CA ASP A 115 -0.49 -9.79 -3.32
C ASP A 115 0.35 -9.13 -2.22
N SER A 116 -0.16 -9.12 -0.99
CA SER A 116 0.59 -8.67 0.18
C SER A 116 1.79 -9.56 0.47
N VAL A 117 1.64 -10.88 0.28
CA VAL A 117 2.74 -11.85 0.40
C VAL A 117 3.81 -11.61 -0.67
N GLU A 118 3.42 -11.43 -1.93
CA GLU A 118 4.33 -11.14 -3.03
C GLU A 118 5.14 -9.85 -2.77
N LEU A 119 4.47 -8.83 -2.24
CA LEU A 119 5.10 -7.56 -1.87
C LEU A 119 6.17 -7.73 -0.80
N VAL A 120 5.88 -8.44 0.29
CA VAL A 120 6.86 -8.66 1.38
C VAL A 120 7.97 -9.62 0.98
N MET A 121 7.67 -10.64 0.16
CA MET A 121 8.70 -11.57 -0.33
C MET A 121 9.72 -10.86 -1.21
N THR A 122 9.28 -9.90 -2.03
CA THR A 122 10.24 -9.10 -2.80
C THR A 122 11.04 -8.16 -1.91
N LEU A 123 10.40 -7.54 -0.91
CA LEU A 123 11.11 -6.73 0.07
C LEU A 123 12.24 -7.53 0.75
N MET A 124 11.97 -8.79 1.09
CA MET A 124 12.95 -9.72 1.67
C MET A 124 14.01 -10.17 0.65
N GLY A 125 13.62 -10.42 -0.60
CA GLY A 125 14.53 -10.81 -1.68
C GLY A 125 15.53 -9.72 -2.06
N LYS A 126 15.13 -8.44 -2.01
CA LYS A 126 16.03 -7.29 -2.22
C LYS A 126 17.15 -7.20 -1.17
N GLN A 127 16.96 -7.75 0.02
CA GLN A 127 17.97 -7.77 1.09
C GLN A 127 19.02 -8.88 0.91
N GLY A 128 18.72 -9.96 0.19
CA GLY A 128 19.69 -11.03 -0.11
C GLY A 128 20.88 -10.56 -0.97
N SER A 129 20.76 -9.39 -1.61
CA SER A 129 21.80 -8.74 -2.42
C SER A 129 22.59 -7.66 -1.63
N ALA A 130 22.13 -7.26 -0.45
CA ALA A 130 22.64 -6.08 0.25
C ALA A 130 23.56 -6.42 1.43
N ALA A 131 24.77 -6.91 1.12
CA ALA A 131 25.91 -6.87 2.05
C ALA A 131 27.02 -5.96 1.50
N LYS A 132 26.83 -4.65 1.61
CA LYS A 132 27.91 -3.63 1.64
C LYS A 132 27.39 -2.34 2.29
N PRO A 133 28.20 -1.63 3.09
CA PRO A 133 27.69 -0.64 4.03
C PRO A 133 27.38 0.70 3.34
N ALA A 134 26.29 1.33 3.82
CA ALA A 134 25.98 2.75 3.76
C ALA A 134 26.29 3.48 2.44
N ALA A 135 25.50 3.20 1.41
CA ALA A 135 25.18 4.16 0.35
C ALA A 135 23.74 3.87 -0.07
N GLU A 136 22.85 4.84 0.18
CA GLU A 136 21.45 4.94 -0.25
C GLU A 136 20.75 3.61 -0.59
N VAL A 137 19.96 3.09 0.37
CA VAL A 137 19.00 2.00 0.13
C VAL A 137 17.97 2.50 -0.89
N GLN A 138 18.31 2.36 -2.16
CA GLN A 138 17.47 2.71 -3.29
C GLN A 138 16.54 1.52 -3.52
N ILE A 139 15.37 1.58 -2.87
CA ILE A 139 14.27 0.68 -3.20
C ILE A 139 14.04 0.83 -4.71
N ASP A 140 14.43 -0.18 -5.49
CA ASP A 140 14.28 -0.14 -6.95
C ASP A 140 12.81 0.07 -7.29
N ARG A 141 12.53 1.30 -7.74
CA ARG A 141 11.22 1.80 -8.12
C ARG A 141 10.61 0.93 -9.21
N GLY A 142 11.41 0.38 -10.12
CA GLY A 142 10.95 -0.48 -11.21
C GLY A 142 10.42 -1.81 -10.71
N GLU A 143 11.10 -2.45 -9.76
CA GLU A 143 10.64 -3.71 -9.18
C GLU A 143 9.43 -3.53 -8.26
N LEU A 144 9.46 -2.53 -7.36
CA LEU A 144 8.30 -2.24 -6.50
C LEU A 144 7.09 -1.90 -7.36
N GLN A 145 7.30 -1.17 -8.47
CA GLN A 145 6.23 -0.86 -9.41
C GLN A 145 5.74 -2.13 -10.13
N LYS A 146 6.60 -3.04 -10.60
CA LYS A 146 6.18 -4.31 -11.24
C LYS A 146 5.36 -5.24 -10.32
N LEU A 147 5.67 -5.28 -9.04
CA LEU A 147 4.94 -6.15 -8.09
C LEU A 147 3.57 -5.60 -7.75
N MET A 148 3.51 -4.29 -7.51
CA MET A 148 2.22 -3.61 -7.30
C MET A 148 1.37 -3.56 -8.58
N GLN A 149 1.97 -3.84 -9.75
CA GLN A 149 1.29 -3.93 -11.03
C GLN A 149 0.55 -5.25 -11.27
N HIS A 150 0.95 -6.35 -10.63
CA HIS A 150 0.39 -7.69 -10.88
C HIS A 150 -0.87 -8.02 -10.06
N ARG A 151 -1.13 -7.28 -8.99
CA ARG A 151 -2.27 -7.40 -8.08
C ARG A 151 -3.68 -7.39 -8.71
N HIS A 152 -3.87 -6.84 -9.92
CA HIS A 152 -5.21 -6.53 -10.44
C HIS A 152 -5.63 -7.26 -11.72
N LEU A 153 -4.85 -8.25 -12.17
CA LEU A 153 -5.18 -9.04 -13.38
C LEU A 153 -5.90 -10.38 -13.07
N ARG A 154 -6.29 -10.62 -11.81
CA ARG A 154 -6.94 -11.88 -11.37
C ARG A 154 -8.33 -11.70 -10.72
N ALA A 155 -8.95 -10.53 -10.88
CA ALA A 155 -10.36 -10.33 -10.54
C ALA A 155 -11.27 -10.69 -11.73
#